data_AF-A0A5E7QQ64-F1
#
_entry.id   AF-A0A5E7QQ64-F1
#
_cell.length_a   1.000
_cell.length_b   1.000
_cell.length_c   1.000
_cell.angle_alpha   90.00
_cell.angle_beta   90.00
_cell.angle_gamma   90.00
#
_symmetry.space_group_name_H-M   'P 1'
#
loop_
_entity.id
_entity.type
_entity.pdbx_description
1 polymer ?
#
loop_
_entity_poly.entity_id
_entity_poly.type
_entity_poly.pdbx_seq_one_letter_code
_entity_poly.pdbx_strand_id
1 'polypeptide(L)'
;MLIGSFVVAYGLFETTLERALWTLSETDVAGTRPFTEKLNSSQFKMLKMLGGGNANLSDKCNAVLKVAAQVAEDLNEYRNSLVHGYLLSFGADSTPQFMKKPGWHDVKRNKPVGDAYIQEPLQDLILIATWTLCKVVQLAEKSLTDQAAQQAIVALAGEVNRARSYANETRHLCMLMNHEMY
;
A
#
# COMPACT_ATOMS: atom_id res chain seq x y z
N MET A 1 -2.72 8.51 -18.41
CA MET A 1 -3.75 8.92 -17.42
C MET A 1 -3.92 7.82 -16.36
N LEU A 2 -2.87 7.55 -15.56
CA LEU A 2 -2.85 6.40 -14.63
C LEU A 2 -2.75 6.80 -13.16
N ILE A 3 -2.30 8.03 -12.85
CA ILE A 3 -2.27 8.58 -11.48
C ILE A 3 -3.66 8.54 -10.83
N GLY A 4 -4.67 9.05 -11.54
CA GLY A 4 -6.06 9.03 -11.05
C GLY A 4 -6.57 7.61 -10.80
N SER A 5 -6.28 6.68 -11.71
CA SER A 5 -6.64 5.27 -11.57
C SER A 5 -6.00 4.64 -10.33
N PHE A 6 -4.71 4.92 -10.08
CA PHE A 6 -4.02 4.49 -8.86
C PHE A 6 -4.69 5.05 -7.60
N VAL A 7 -4.97 6.36 -7.55
CA VAL A 7 -5.60 7.00 -6.38
C VAL A 7 -6.97 6.38 -6.08
N VAL A 8 -7.78 6.15 -7.12
CA VAL A 8 -9.10 5.52 -6.98
C VAL A 8 -8.98 4.06 -6.52
N ALA A 9 -8.11 3.27 -7.15
CA ALA A 9 -7.90 1.87 -6.79
C ALA A 9 -7.36 1.73 -5.36
N TYR A 10 -6.46 2.62 -4.94
CA TYR A 10 -5.92 2.62 -3.58
C TYR A 10 -7.00 2.99 -2.56
N GLY A 11 -7.86 3.97 -2.85
CA GLY A 11 -9.02 4.28 -2.00
C GLY A 11 -9.97 3.09 -1.84
N LEU A 12 -10.22 2.33 -2.91
CA LEU A 12 -11.01 1.09 -2.85
C LEU A 12 -10.34 0.04 -1.95
N PHE A 13 -9.02 -0.12 -2.06
CA PHE A 13 -8.25 -0.98 -1.16
C PHE A 13 -8.42 -0.56 0.29
N GLU A 14 -8.27 0.73 0.62
CA GLU A 14 -8.39 1.23 2.00
C GLU A 14 -9.76 0.97 2.62
N THR A 15 -10.84 1.26 1.88
CA THR A 15 -12.21 1.02 2.36
C THR A 15 -12.48 -0.48 2.56
N THR A 16 -11.94 -1.33 1.69
CA THR A 16 -12.13 -2.78 1.80
C THR A 16 -11.24 -3.40 2.88
N LEU A 17 -10.04 -2.85 3.08
CA LEU A 17 -9.11 -3.27 4.12
C LEU A 17 -9.77 -3.19 5.50
N GLU A 18 -10.48 -2.10 5.81
CA GLU A 18 -11.15 -1.97 7.10
C GLU A 18 -12.12 -3.12 7.39
N ARG A 19 -12.94 -3.51 6.40
CA ARG A 19 -13.86 -4.65 6.51
C ARG A 19 -13.12 -5.97 6.65
N ALA A 20 -12.04 -6.15 5.89
CA ALA A 20 -11.18 -7.32 6.00
C ALA A 20 -10.57 -7.46 7.41
N LEU A 21 -10.17 -6.34 8.00
CA LEU A 21 -9.60 -6.32 9.34
C LEU A 21 -10.63 -6.68 10.41
N TRP A 22 -11.89 -6.25 10.28
CA TRP A 22 -12.96 -6.67 11.19
C TRP A 22 -13.11 -8.19 11.24
N THR A 23 -13.08 -8.82 10.07
CA THR A 23 -13.09 -10.28 9.96
C THR A 23 -11.83 -10.87 10.60
N LEU A 24 -10.64 -10.42 10.22
CA LEU A 24 -9.37 -10.97 10.73
C LEU A 24 -9.17 -10.76 12.24
N SER A 25 -9.78 -9.73 12.83
CA SER A 25 -9.77 -9.49 14.27
C SER A 25 -10.99 -10.05 15.00
N GLU A 26 -11.85 -10.81 14.31
CA GLU A 26 -13.08 -11.42 14.85
C GLU A 26 -13.92 -10.43 15.67
N THR A 27 -13.95 -9.18 15.22
CA THR A 27 -14.55 -8.08 15.97
C THR A 27 -16.03 -7.92 15.61
N ASP A 28 -16.88 -7.85 16.64
CA ASP A 28 -18.27 -7.45 16.44
C ASP A 28 -18.36 -5.93 16.18
N VAL A 29 -18.86 -5.59 15.00
CA VAL A 29 -18.89 -4.23 14.48
C VAL A 29 -20.22 -3.53 14.70
N ALA A 30 -21.25 -4.24 15.19
CA ALA A 30 -22.56 -3.65 15.43
C ALA A 30 -22.47 -2.52 16.47
N GLY A 31 -22.71 -1.28 16.03
CA GLY A 31 -22.63 -0.09 16.89
C GLY A 31 -21.21 0.44 17.16
N THR A 32 -20.19 -0.18 16.57
CA THR A 32 -18.79 0.26 16.70
C THR A 32 -18.44 1.29 15.63
N ARG A 33 -17.82 2.41 16.03
CA ARG A 33 -17.32 3.41 15.06
C ARG A 33 -16.14 2.84 14.27
N PRO A 34 -16.04 3.13 12.96
CA PRO A 34 -14.90 2.72 12.14
C PRO A 34 -13.55 3.13 12.75
N PHE A 35 -12.56 2.24 12.66
CA PHE A 35 -11.20 2.52 13.13
C PHE A 35 -10.55 3.63 12.30
N THR A 36 -11.05 3.85 11.09
CA THR A 36 -10.68 4.93 10.18
C THR A 36 -11.05 6.34 10.66
N GLU A 37 -11.87 6.54 11.70
CA GLU A 37 -12.16 7.89 12.21
C GLU A 37 -11.01 8.52 13.04
N LYS A 38 -10.09 7.71 13.60
CA LYS A 38 -8.96 8.21 14.44
C LYS A 38 -7.65 8.20 13.63
N LEU A 39 -7.50 9.18 12.73
CA LEU A 39 -6.73 9.06 11.48
C LEU A 39 -5.22 9.41 11.49
N ASN A 40 -4.54 9.52 12.62
CA ASN A 40 -3.13 10.01 12.59
C ASN A 40 -2.07 8.88 12.65
N SER A 41 -2.48 7.66 12.98
CA SER A 41 -1.62 6.47 13.14
C SER A 41 -2.31 5.16 12.75
N SER A 42 -3.47 5.25 12.09
CA SER A 42 -4.36 4.12 11.77
C SER A 42 -3.86 3.25 10.62
N GLN A 43 -3.33 3.82 9.53
CA GLN A 43 -2.89 3.05 8.35
C GLN A 43 -1.81 2.01 8.69
N PHE A 44 -0.71 2.43 9.32
CA PHE A 44 0.37 1.51 9.69
C PHE A 44 -0.13 0.40 10.64
N LYS A 45 -1.03 0.73 11.56
CA LYS A 45 -1.67 -0.25 12.44
C LYS A 45 -2.55 -1.22 11.65
N MET A 46 -3.35 -0.73 10.71
CA MET A 46 -4.19 -1.54 9.82
C MET A 46 -3.36 -2.51 8.98
N LEU A 47 -2.24 -2.05 8.40
CA LEU A 47 -1.32 -2.91 7.65
C LEU A 47 -0.64 -3.95 8.54
N LYS A 48 -0.25 -3.58 9.77
CA LYS A 48 0.25 -4.56 10.76
C LYS A 48 -0.78 -5.62 11.12
N MET A 49 -2.05 -5.24 11.28
CA MET A 49 -3.12 -6.20 11.54
C MET A 49 -3.31 -7.15 10.35
N LEU A 50 -3.31 -6.61 9.12
CA LEU A 50 -3.38 -7.43 7.91
C LEU A 50 -2.24 -8.45 7.87
N GLY A 51 -1.00 -8.00 8.12
CA GLY A 51 0.18 -8.85 8.09
C GLY A 51 0.30 -9.81 9.28
N GLY A 52 -0.45 -9.56 10.35
CA GLY A 52 -0.60 -10.48 11.48
C GLY A 52 -1.54 -11.63 11.18
N GLY A 53 -2.47 -11.46 10.22
CA GLY A 53 -3.42 -12.49 9.82
C GLY A 53 -4.36 -12.89 10.96
N ASN A 54 -4.76 -14.16 10.98
CA ASN A 54 -5.59 -14.74 12.04
C ASN A 54 -5.21 -16.21 12.29
N ALA A 55 -5.28 -16.66 13.55
CA ALA A 55 -4.89 -18.04 13.95
C ALA A 55 -5.78 -19.14 13.35
N ASN A 56 -7.01 -18.82 12.97
CA ASN A 56 -7.96 -19.73 12.33
C ASN A 56 -7.72 -19.87 10.81
N LEU A 57 -6.79 -19.09 10.24
CA LEU A 57 -6.38 -19.22 8.84
C LEU A 57 -5.21 -20.20 8.71
N SER A 58 -5.12 -20.86 7.57
CA SER A 58 -3.94 -21.67 7.25
C SER A 58 -2.65 -20.82 7.21
N ASP A 59 -1.51 -21.43 7.56
CA ASP A 59 -0.20 -20.77 7.53
C ASP A 59 0.13 -20.17 6.15
N LYS A 60 -0.28 -20.85 5.07
CA LYS A 60 -0.09 -20.37 3.70
C LYS A 60 -0.92 -19.11 3.42
N CYS A 61 -2.14 -19.05 3.94
CA CYS A 61 -2.99 -17.86 3.82
C CYS A 61 -2.35 -16.68 4.58
N ASN A 62 -1.97 -16.90 5.85
CA ASN A 62 -1.29 -15.89 6.67
C ASN A 62 0.01 -15.39 6.03
N ALA A 63 0.79 -16.28 5.39
CA ALA A 63 1.98 -15.89 4.66
C ALA A 63 1.69 -14.93 3.49
N VAL A 64 0.62 -15.17 2.73
CA VAL A 64 0.21 -14.25 1.65
C VAL A 64 -0.23 -12.91 2.20
N LEU A 65 -1.05 -12.89 3.27
CA LEU A 65 -1.48 -11.63 3.91
C LEU A 65 -0.30 -10.82 4.43
N LYS A 66 0.72 -11.49 5.00
CA LYS A 66 1.96 -10.86 5.43
C LYS A 66 2.69 -10.16 4.30
N VAL A 67 2.84 -10.82 3.15
CA VAL A 67 3.48 -10.20 1.98
C VAL A 67 2.61 -9.05 1.44
N ALA A 68 1.29 -9.23 1.35
CA ALA A 68 0.37 -8.19 0.92
C ALA A 68 0.46 -6.93 1.80
N ALA A 69 0.59 -7.09 3.12
CA ALA A 69 0.80 -5.98 4.05
C ALA A 69 2.09 -5.20 3.77
N GLN A 70 3.18 -5.89 3.42
CA GLN A 70 4.43 -5.24 3.02
C GLN A 70 4.25 -4.45 1.73
N VAL A 71 3.61 -5.04 0.70
CA VAL A 71 3.32 -4.32 -0.55
C VAL A 71 2.46 -3.08 -0.29
N ALA A 72 1.45 -3.19 0.57
CA ALA A 72 0.60 -2.08 0.94
C ALA A 72 1.36 -0.96 1.65
N GLU A 73 2.35 -1.28 2.48
CA GLU A 73 3.19 -0.28 3.16
C GLU A 73 4.01 0.54 2.16
N ASP A 74 4.62 -0.12 1.19
CA ASP A 74 5.38 0.49 0.11
C ASP A 74 4.50 1.43 -0.74
N LEU A 75 3.33 0.94 -1.16
CA LEU A 75 2.39 1.72 -1.96
C LEU A 75 1.76 2.86 -1.15
N ASN A 76 1.60 2.72 0.17
CA ASN A 76 1.13 3.79 1.04
C ASN A 76 2.12 4.95 1.08
N GLU A 77 3.42 4.65 1.19
CA GLU A 77 4.46 5.67 1.18
C GLU A 77 4.48 6.43 -0.15
N TYR A 78 4.37 5.71 -1.27
CA TYR A 78 4.24 6.29 -2.61
C TYR A 78 2.98 7.16 -2.73
N ARG A 79 1.81 6.64 -2.34
CA ARG A 79 0.53 7.38 -2.33
C ARG A 79 0.62 8.66 -1.51
N ASN A 80 1.27 8.59 -0.35
CA ASN A 80 1.46 9.76 0.50
C ASN A 80 2.37 10.82 -0.15
N SER A 81 3.41 10.40 -0.87
CA SER A 81 4.25 11.33 -1.65
C SER A 81 3.47 11.95 -2.79
N LEU A 82 2.69 11.15 -3.52
CA LEU A 82 1.88 11.59 -4.64
C LEU A 82 0.78 12.60 -4.24
N VAL A 83 0.08 12.36 -3.13
CA VAL A 83 -1.09 13.18 -2.74
C VAL A 83 -0.72 14.37 -1.86
N HIS A 84 0.34 14.27 -1.07
CA HIS A 84 0.75 15.33 -0.14
C HIS A 84 2.07 16.01 -0.50
N GLY A 85 2.79 15.50 -1.51
CA GLY A 85 3.97 16.13 -2.05
C GLY A 85 3.63 17.29 -2.98
N TYR A 86 4.61 18.14 -3.24
CA TYR A 86 4.52 19.16 -4.29
C TYR A 86 5.19 18.63 -5.56
N LEU A 87 4.68 19.08 -6.71
CA LEU A 87 5.21 18.70 -8.00
C LEU A 87 6.56 19.39 -8.24
N LEU A 88 7.54 18.58 -8.63
CA LEU A 88 8.88 19.00 -9.05
C LEU A 88 9.08 18.62 -10.51
N SER A 89 9.67 19.55 -11.27
CA SER A 89 10.19 19.33 -12.62
C SER A 89 11.54 20.02 -12.71
N PHE A 90 12.59 19.28 -13.07
CA PHE A 90 13.98 19.74 -13.12
C PHE A 90 14.43 20.10 -14.56
N GLY A 91 13.52 20.64 -15.37
CA GLY A 91 13.79 21.03 -16.76
C GLY A 91 12.88 20.35 -17.78
N ALA A 92 13.11 20.64 -19.06
CA ALA A 92 12.28 20.15 -20.17
C ALA A 92 12.38 18.63 -20.38
N ASP A 93 13.51 18.02 -20.02
CA ASP A 93 13.80 16.59 -20.24
C ASP A 93 13.65 15.74 -18.97
N SER A 94 13.27 16.34 -17.83
CA SER A 94 13.08 15.60 -16.59
C SER A 94 11.66 15.04 -16.48
N THR A 95 11.52 13.77 -16.12
CA THR A 95 10.22 13.24 -15.68
C THR A 95 9.79 14.00 -14.42
N PRO A 96 8.57 14.57 -14.37
CA PRO A 96 8.07 15.17 -13.15
C PRO A 96 7.96 14.15 -12.02
N GLN A 97 8.05 14.62 -10.79
CA GLN A 97 7.87 13.80 -9.59
C GLN A 97 7.17 14.59 -8.49
N PHE A 98 6.54 13.90 -7.56
CA PHE A 98 6.03 14.52 -6.34
C PHE A 98 7.01 14.29 -5.21
N MET A 99 7.32 15.32 -4.43
CA MET A 99 8.20 15.21 -3.25
C MET A 99 7.48 15.71 -2.01
N LYS A 100 7.51 14.92 -0.94
CA LYS A 100 7.03 15.30 0.39
C LYS A 100 8.20 15.51 1.34
N LYS A 101 8.03 16.50 2.24
CA LYS A 101 8.94 16.79 3.36
C LYS A 101 10.41 17.01 2.94
N PRO A 102 10.66 17.90 1.98
CA PRO A 102 12.00 18.15 1.50
C PRO A 102 12.87 18.72 2.63
N GLY A 103 14.14 18.33 2.61
CA GLY A 103 15.17 18.96 3.43
C GLY A 103 15.63 20.24 2.74
N TRP A 104 15.30 21.40 3.30
CA TRP A 104 15.78 22.70 2.80
C TRP A 104 16.78 23.24 3.81
N HIS A 105 17.94 23.74 3.34
CA HIS A 105 18.91 24.50 4.13
C HIS A 105 19.16 23.93 5.54
N ASP A 106 19.61 22.67 5.62
CA ASP A 106 19.97 21.97 6.87
C ASP A 106 18.83 21.78 7.90
N VAL A 107 17.57 21.98 7.49
CA VAL A 107 16.42 21.75 8.38
C VAL A 107 16.31 20.26 8.72
N LYS A 108 16.55 19.93 10.00
CA LYS A 108 16.34 18.60 10.55
C LYS A 108 14.84 18.26 10.60
N ARG A 109 14.40 17.33 9.77
CA ARG A 109 13.02 16.82 9.75
C ARG A 109 12.89 15.58 10.64
N ASN A 110 11.76 15.47 11.34
CA ASN A 110 11.42 14.28 12.15
C ASN A 110 10.89 13.11 11.31
N LYS A 111 10.62 13.32 10.03
CA LYS A 111 10.07 12.32 9.10
C LYS A 111 10.93 12.31 7.84
N PRO A 112 11.16 11.15 7.22
CA PRO A 112 12.00 11.04 6.03
C PRO A 112 11.39 11.79 4.85
N VAL A 113 12.26 12.22 3.94
CA VAL A 113 11.88 12.65 2.59
C VAL A 113 11.19 11.48 1.91
N GLY A 114 10.19 11.77 1.10
CA GLY A 114 9.66 10.77 0.20
C GLY A 114 9.27 11.40 -1.13
N ASP A 115 9.21 10.55 -2.13
CA ASP A 115 9.02 10.91 -3.52
C ASP A 115 8.10 9.91 -4.23
N ALA A 116 7.54 10.34 -5.35
CA ALA A 116 6.69 9.53 -6.22
C ALA A 116 6.94 9.93 -7.67
N TYR A 117 7.62 9.07 -8.41
CA TYR A 117 7.89 9.23 -9.85
C TYR A 117 6.65 8.87 -10.65
N ILE A 118 6.35 9.70 -11.65
CA ILE A 118 5.16 9.52 -12.48
C ILE A 118 5.48 9.05 -13.90
N GLN A 119 6.69 8.56 -14.15
CA GLN A 119 7.05 7.95 -15.45
C GLN A 119 6.30 6.65 -15.70
N GLU A 120 5.96 6.43 -16.97
CA GLU A 120 5.68 5.09 -17.49
C GLU A 120 7.03 4.36 -17.61
N PRO A 121 7.15 3.07 -17.20
CA PRO A 121 6.08 2.12 -16.88
C PRO A 121 5.69 2.02 -15.39
N LEU A 122 6.26 2.84 -14.49
CA LEU A 122 6.02 2.70 -13.04
C LEU A 122 4.55 2.80 -12.67
N GLN A 123 3.82 3.70 -13.34
CA GLN A 123 2.38 3.89 -13.10
C GLN A 123 1.55 2.62 -13.35
N ASP A 124 1.91 1.80 -14.34
CA ASP A 124 1.23 0.53 -14.60
C ASP A 124 1.58 -0.50 -13.53
N LEU A 125 2.84 -0.57 -13.14
CA LEU A 125 3.33 -1.52 -12.13
C LEU A 125 2.66 -1.28 -10.77
N ILE A 126 2.58 -0.02 -10.32
CA ILE A 126 1.88 0.31 -9.07
C ILE A 126 0.38 0.03 -9.15
N LEU A 127 -0.24 0.23 -10.32
CA LEU A 127 -1.68 -0.01 -10.50
C LEU A 127 -1.98 -1.52 -10.45
N ILE A 128 -1.16 -2.35 -11.11
CA ILE A 128 -1.25 -3.82 -11.05
C ILE A 128 -1.04 -4.31 -9.61
N ALA A 129 -0.05 -3.75 -8.90
CA ALA A 129 0.20 -4.09 -7.50
C ALA A 129 -1.00 -3.72 -6.61
N THR A 130 -1.56 -2.53 -6.80
CA THR A 130 -2.75 -2.07 -6.07
C THR A 130 -3.96 -2.97 -6.34
N TRP A 131 -4.18 -3.37 -7.59
CA TRP A 131 -5.30 -4.24 -7.92
C TRP A 131 -5.17 -5.64 -7.31
N THR A 132 -3.94 -6.14 -7.23
CA THR A 132 -3.63 -7.37 -6.50
C THR A 132 -4.02 -7.24 -5.02
N LEU A 133 -3.71 -6.11 -4.38
CA LEU A 133 -4.11 -5.85 -3.00
C LEU A 133 -5.62 -5.82 -2.82
N CYS A 134 -6.36 -5.16 -3.73
CA CYS A 134 -7.82 -5.14 -3.72
C CYS A 134 -8.40 -6.56 -3.69
N LYS A 135 -7.93 -7.45 -4.56
CA LYS A 135 -8.36 -8.86 -4.58
C LYS A 135 -8.09 -9.56 -3.25
N VAL A 136 -6.89 -9.36 -2.68
CA VAL A 136 -6.52 -10.00 -1.40
C VAL A 136 -7.44 -9.55 -0.27
N VAL A 137 -7.69 -8.24 -0.12
CA VAL A 137 -8.55 -7.75 0.98
C VAL A 137 -10.02 -8.13 0.81
N GLN A 138 -10.52 -8.17 -0.43
CA GLN A 138 -11.87 -8.67 -0.72
C GLN A 138 -12.06 -10.14 -0.32
N LEU A 139 -11.04 -10.97 -0.52
CA LEU A 139 -11.08 -12.37 -0.10
C LEU A 139 -10.87 -12.52 1.41
N ALA A 140 -9.99 -11.70 2.00
CA ALA A 140 -9.73 -11.71 3.43
C ALA A 140 -10.98 -11.40 4.25
N GLU A 141 -11.86 -10.51 3.77
CA GLU A 141 -13.14 -10.16 4.39
C GLU A 141 -14.04 -11.36 4.68
N LYS A 142 -13.94 -12.43 3.89
CA LYS A 142 -14.75 -13.65 4.07
C LYS A 142 -13.92 -14.87 4.45
N SER A 143 -12.62 -14.70 4.68
CA SER A 143 -11.67 -15.81 4.80
C SER A 143 -11.90 -16.72 6.00
N LEU A 144 -12.52 -16.23 7.08
CA LEU A 144 -12.83 -17.04 8.26
C LEU A 144 -14.06 -17.94 8.09
N THR A 145 -14.95 -17.62 7.15
CA THR A 145 -16.22 -18.35 6.95
C THR A 145 -16.30 -19.04 5.58
N ASP A 146 -15.45 -18.66 4.62
CA ASP A 146 -15.39 -19.20 3.27
C ASP A 146 -14.03 -19.86 3.00
N GLN A 147 -14.00 -21.20 2.98
CA GLN A 147 -12.78 -21.96 2.67
C GLN A 147 -12.29 -21.71 1.24
N ALA A 148 -13.19 -21.46 0.28
CA ALA A 148 -12.82 -21.12 -1.09
C ALA A 148 -12.09 -19.77 -1.14
N ALA A 149 -12.46 -18.82 -0.28
CA ALA A 149 -11.73 -17.56 -0.15
C ALA A 149 -10.30 -17.76 0.36
N GLN A 150 -10.08 -18.64 1.34
CA GLN A 150 -8.72 -18.97 1.79
C GLN A 150 -7.89 -19.58 0.67
N GLN A 151 -8.46 -20.54 -0.07
CA GLN A 151 -7.78 -21.17 -1.20
C GLN A 151 -7.43 -20.15 -2.30
N ALA A 152 -8.35 -19.22 -2.58
CA ALA A 152 -8.11 -18.14 -3.53
C ALA A 152 -7.00 -17.18 -3.07
N ILE A 153 -6.91 -16.85 -1.77
CA ILE A 153 -5.80 -16.05 -1.23
C ILE A 153 -4.47 -16.77 -1.44
N VAL A 154 -4.41 -18.07 -1.16
CA VAL A 154 -3.20 -18.87 -1.40
C VAL A 154 -2.82 -18.91 -2.89
N ALA A 155 -3.80 -19.01 -3.79
CA ALA A 155 -3.56 -18.98 -5.22
C ALA A 155 -2.97 -17.64 -5.71
N LEU A 156 -3.25 -16.53 -5.02
CA LEU A 156 -2.70 -15.22 -5.32
C LEU A 156 -1.22 -15.04 -4.88
N ALA A 157 -0.60 -16.03 -4.24
CA ALA A 157 0.79 -15.90 -3.75
C ALA A 157 1.78 -15.45 -4.84
N GLY A 158 1.64 -15.94 -6.08
CA GLY A 158 2.48 -15.52 -7.21
C GLY A 158 2.22 -14.07 -7.62
N GLU A 159 0.96 -13.66 -7.67
CA GLU A 159 0.57 -12.27 -7.98
C GLU A 159 1.07 -11.29 -6.90
N VAL A 160 0.91 -11.64 -5.62
CA VAL A 160 1.35 -10.82 -4.49
C VAL A 160 2.87 -10.67 -4.46
N ASN A 161 3.63 -11.73 -4.77
CA ASN A 161 5.08 -11.64 -4.87
C ASN A 161 5.53 -10.75 -6.04
N ARG A 162 4.85 -10.80 -7.19
CA ARG A 162 5.10 -9.86 -8.29
C ARG A 162 4.76 -8.43 -7.91
N ALA A 163 3.63 -8.21 -7.24
CA ALA A 163 3.24 -6.91 -6.73
C ALA A 163 4.29 -6.33 -5.76
N ARG A 164 4.93 -7.18 -4.95
CA ARG A 164 6.06 -6.78 -4.11
C ARG A 164 7.25 -6.33 -4.93
N SER A 165 7.63 -7.06 -5.98
CA SER A 165 8.71 -6.63 -6.87
C SER A 165 8.43 -5.26 -7.50
N TYR A 166 7.18 -5.01 -7.90
CA TYR A 166 6.75 -3.72 -8.48
C TYR A 166 6.80 -2.56 -7.46
N ALA A 167 6.34 -2.80 -6.24
CA ALA A 167 6.40 -1.81 -5.18
C ALA A 167 7.85 -1.52 -4.73
N ASN A 168 8.68 -2.56 -4.67
CA ASN A 168 10.11 -2.44 -4.39
C ASN A 168 10.85 -1.62 -5.44
N GLU A 169 10.55 -1.81 -6.73
CA GLU A 169 11.14 -1.01 -7.81
C GLU A 169 10.86 0.48 -7.60
N THR A 170 9.61 0.80 -7.25
CA THR A 170 9.19 2.17 -6.95
C THR A 170 9.99 2.75 -5.78
N ARG A 171 10.14 2.00 -4.68
CA ARG A 171 10.97 2.41 -3.54
C ARG A 171 12.46 2.50 -3.89
N HIS A 172 12.98 1.61 -4.72
CA HIS A 172 14.39 1.55 -5.06
C HIS A 172 14.81 2.77 -5.88
N LEU A 173 14.01 3.15 -6.88
CA LEU A 173 14.23 4.37 -7.66
C LEU A 173 14.19 5.62 -6.77
N CYS A 174 13.24 5.67 -5.83
CA CYS A 174 13.20 6.68 -4.79
C CYS A 174 14.49 6.74 -3.96
N MET A 175 15.03 5.60 -3.54
CA MET A 175 16.27 5.57 -2.74
C MET A 175 17.50 6.02 -3.55
N LEU A 176 17.69 5.49 -4.76
CA LEU A 176 18.86 5.79 -5.60
C LEU A 176 18.96 7.29 -5.89
N MET A 177 17.87 7.92 -6.31
CA MET A 177 17.89 9.32 -6.68
C MET A 177 18.02 10.27 -5.49
N ASN A 178 17.50 9.90 -4.32
CA ASN A 178 17.75 10.68 -3.11
C ASN A 178 19.22 10.61 -2.65
N HIS A 179 19.95 9.54 -2.99
CA HIS A 179 21.40 9.44 -2.72
C HIS A 179 22.27 10.21 -3.74
N GLU A 180 21.76 10.44 -4.96
CA GLU A 180 22.48 11.18 -6.00
C GLU A 180 22.23 12.70 -5.93
N MET A 181 21.09 13.13 -5.39
CA MET A 181 20.66 14.54 -5.38
C MET A 181 20.87 15.28 -4.05
N TYR A 182 21.17 14.56 -2.96
CA TYR A 182 21.34 15.10 -1.60
C TYR A 182 22.53 14.46 -0.88
#